data_AF-A0A7X1ZP20-F1
#
_entry.id   AF-A0A7X1ZP20-F1
#
_cell.length_a   1.000
_cell.length_b   1.000
_cell.length_c   1.000
_cell.angle_alpha   90.00
_cell.angle_beta   90.00
_cell.angle_gamma   90.00
#
_symmetry.space_group_name_H-M   'P 1'
#
loop_
_entity.id
_entity.type
_entity.pdbx_description
1 polymer ?
#
loop_
_entity_poly.entity_id
_entity_poly.type
_entity_poly.pdbx_seq_one_letter_code
_entity_poly.pdbx_strand_id
1 'polypeptide(L)'
;MPLSGLDIFKLLPKTNCGDCGVPTCMAFAMKLAQKKAELSECPHASEEAKETLGAASEPPVRLVKIGRAHPLEIGNETVMFRHEKTFFHQTGIALQLRTSEDEEQLLSKINEIENYKVERVGEELKTDLFFISHDSEEKDVFLKTLQLVKQNSTKGIILDCPDKEILKEGLDWLRDEQPAIFLEEEVTDKDIELAKNHNASLVLTAHSFDDLARP
;
A
#
# COMPACT_ATOMS: atom_id res chain seq x y z
N MET A 1 -19.11 3.75 7.33
CA MET A 1 -20.01 4.77 6.74
C MET A 1 -19.52 6.14 7.19
N PRO A 2 -19.52 7.16 6.33
CA PRO A 2 -19.16 8.51 6.75
C PRO A 2 -20.11 8.94 7.88
N LEU A 3 -19.57 9.36 9.03
CA LEU A 3 -20.39 9.90 10.11
C LEU A 3 -21.10 11.14 9.62
N SER A 4 -22.41 11.23 9.83
CA SER A 4 -23.14 12.47 9.56
C SER A 4 -22.60 13.55 10.49
N GLY A 5 -22.64 14.82 10.06
CA GLY A 5 -22.21 15.90 10.95
C GLY A 5 -23.04 15.97 12.24
N LEU A 6 -24.24 15.37 12.27
CA LEU A 6 -25.05 15.25 13.48
C LEU A 6 -24.50 14.17 14.43
N ASP A 7 -23.98 13.07 13.91
CA ASP A 7 -23.31 12.03 14.71
C ASP A 7 -21.99 12.53 15.28
N ILE A 8 -21.22 13.30 14.50
CA ILE A 8 -20.01 13.97 14.98
C ILE A 8 -20.35 14.97 16.09
N PHE A 9 -21.40 15.77 15.91
CA PHE A 9 -21.82 16.75 16.92
C PHE A 9 -22.19 16.12 18.27
N LYS A 10 -22.73 14.89 18.28
CA LYS A 10 -23.04 14.18 19.53
C LYS A 10 -21.81 13.90 20.38
N LEU A 11 -20.66 13.67 19.74
CA LEU A 11 -19.38 13.33 20.36
C LEU A 11 -18.56 14.58 20.75
N LEU A 12 -18.92 15.76 20.25
CA LEU A 12 -18.21 17.00 20.58
C LEU A 12 -18.63 17.54 21.98
N PRO A 13 -17.80 18.43 22.59
CA PRO A 13 -18.07 19.00 23.93
C PRO A 13 -19.30 19.92 24.02
N LYS A 14 -19.86 20.36 22.88
CA LYS A 14 -21.03 21.24 22.78
C LYS A 14 -20.88 22.60 23.50
N THR A 15 -19.64 23.06 23.71
CA THR A 15 -19.35 24.33 24.38
C THR A 15 -19.60 25.56 23.51
N ASN A 16 -19.52 25.41 22.18
CA ASN A 16 -19.59 26.52 21.21
C ASN A 16 -18.60 27.66 21.52
N CYS A 17 -17.43 27.34 22.10
CA CYS A 17 -16.42 28.31 22.54
C CYS A 17 -15.79 29.11 21.40
N GLY A 18 -15.69 28.53 20.20
CA GLY A 18 -15.03 29.16 19.05
C GLY A 18 -13.52 28.93 18.98
N ASP A 19 -12.92 28.23 19.94
CA ASP A 19 -11.46 28.02 20.03
C ASP A 19 -10.89 27.23 18.83
N CYS A 20 -11.72 26.44 18.14
CA CYS A 20 -11.38 25.74 16.90
C CYS A 20 -11.58 26.60 15.63
N GLY A 21 -11.71 27.92 15.75
CA GLY A 21 -11.81 28.84 14.61
C GLY A 21 -13.16 28.82 13.87
N VAL A 22 -14.20 28.23 14.47
CA VAL A 22 -15.56 28.19 13.92
C VAL A 22 -16.61 28.56 14.97
N PRO A 23 -17.72 29.22 14.58
CA PRO A 23 -18.63 29.86 15.53
C PRO A 23 -19.44 28.88 16.40
N THR A 24 -19.58 27.62 16.00
CA THR A 24 -20.34 26.61 16.76
C THR A 24 -19.73 25.22 16.62
N CYS A 25 -19.95 24.35 17.61
CA CYS A 25 -19.59 22.94 17.54
C CYS A 25 -20.32 22.21 16.40
N MET A 26 -21.52 22.64 16.04
CA MET A 26 -22.24 22.10 14.88
C MET A 26 -21.56 22.48 13.56
N ALA A 27 -21.10 23.72 13.42
CA ALA A 27 -20.32 24.14 12.26
C ALA A 27 -18.99 23.37 12.16
N PHE A 28 -18.33 23.12 13.30
CA PHE A 28 -17.14 22.27 13.37
C PHE A 28 -17.45 20.84 12.92
N ALA A 29 -18.53 20.24 13.43
CA ALA A 29 -18.95 18.90 13.07
C ALA A 29 -19.26 18.75 11.57
N MET A 30 -19.88 19.75 10.95
CA MET A 30 -20.12 19.76 9.50
C MET A 30 -18.81 19.86 8.71
N LYS A 31 -17.83 20.65 9.17
CA LYS A 31 -16.50 20.72 8.55
C LYS A 31 -15.74 19.39 8.69
N LEU A 32 -15.81 18.74 9.85
CA LEU A 32 -15.23 17.41 10.07
C LEU A 32 -15.86 16.36 9.15
N ALA A 33 -17.19 16.32 9.04
CA ALA A 33 -17.89 15.41 8.12
C ALA A 33 -17.49 15.62 6.65
N GLN A 34 -17.14 16.86 6.28
CA GLN A 34 -16.67 17.24 4.95
C GLN A 34 -15.15 17.12 4.77
N LYS A 35 -14.41 16.64 5.79
CA LYS A 35 -12.94 16.58 5.82
C LYS A 35 -12.26 17.94 5.55
N LYS A 36 -12.88 19.03 6.02
CA LYS A 36 -12.39 20.43 5.90
C LYS A 36 -11.76 20.97 7.19
N ALA A 37 -11.68 20.14 8.22
CA ALA A 37 -11.06 20.44 9.51
C ALA A 37 -10.58 19.11 10.10
N GLU A 38 -9.61 19.17 11.00
CA GLU A 38 -9.19 18.01 11.79
C GLU A 38 -9.68 18.12 13.24
N LEU A 39 -9.95 16.97 13.88
CA LEU A 39 -10.40 16.96 15.28
C LEU A 39 -9.36 17.56 16.23
N SER A 40 -8.08 17.49 15.86
CA SER A 40 -6.93 18.09 16.56
C SER A 40 -7.08 19.61 16.74
N GLU A 41 -7.87 20.28 15.91
CA GLU A 41 -8.17 21.71 16.02
C GLU A 41 -9.08 22.06 17.21
N CYS A 42 -9.76 21.08 17.82
CA CYS A 42 -10.58 21.29 19.01
C CYS A 42 -9.81 20.96 20.29
N PRO A 43 -9.38 21.95 21.08
CA PRO A 43 -8.59 21.71 22.29
C PRO A 43 -9.39 21.01 23.40
N HIS A 44 -10.72 21.01 23.30
CA HIS A 44 -11.63 20.43 24.30
C HIS A 44 -12.14 19.04 23.92
N ALA A 45 -11.69 18.45 22.81
CA ALA A 45 -12.14 17.13 22.37
C ALA A 45 -11.73 16.04 23.38
N SER A 46 -12.68 15.21 23.82
CA SER A 46 -12.41 14.08 24.71
C SER A 46 -11.62 12.99 24.00
N GLU A 47 -10.88 12.17 24.77
CA GLU A 47 -10.16 11.01 24.21
C GLU A 47 -11.11 10.01 23.54
N GLU A 48 -12.30 9.78 24.11
CA GLU A 48 -13.35 8.94 23.51
C GLU A 48 -13.81 9.48 22.14
N ALA A 49 -13.93 10.80 21.99
CA ALA A 49 -14.25 11.43 20.71
C ALA A 49 -13.10 11.27 19.72
N LYS A 50 -11.84 11.35 20.18
CA LYS A 50 -10.65 11.13 19.33
C LYS A 50 -10.57 9.71 18.81
N GLU A 51 -10.82 8.72 19.65
CA GLU A 51 -10.83 7.32 19.23
C GLU A 51 -11.98 7.05 18.24
N THR A 52 -13.20 7.44 18.59
CA THR A 52 -14.39 7.13 17.78
C THR A 52 -14.39 7.87 16.44
N LEU A 53 -14.07 9.18 16.45
CA LEU A 53 -14.00 9.97 15.22
C LEU A 53 -12.74 9.67 14.42
N GLY A 54 -11.62 9.34 15.07
CA GLY A 54 -10.40 8.89 14.42
C GLY A 54 -10.64 7.61 13.64
N ALA A 55 -11.17 6.57 14.30
CA ALA A 55 -11.52 5.30 13.67
C ALA A 55 -12.55 5.46 12.53
N ALA A 56 -13.51 6.37 12.67
CA ALA A 56 -14.49 6.64 11.62
C ALA A 56 -13.96 7.53 10.48
N SER A 57 -12.84 8.23 10.69
CA SER A 57 -12.18 9.07 9.69
C SER A 57 -11.10 8.32 8.93
N GLU A 58 -10.63 7.18 9.45
CA GLU A 58 -9.71 6.31 8.72
C GLU A 58 -10.27 5.98 7.33
N PRO A 59 -9.45 6.11 6.28
CA PRO A 59 -9.84 5.69 4.95
C PRO A 59 -10.33 4.24 4.96
N PRO A 60 -11.48 3.91 4.32
CA PRO A 60 -11.98 2.54 4.28
C PRO A 60 -10.96 1.53 3.71
N VAL A 61 -10.07 2.02 2.85
CA VAL A 61 -8.95 1.27 2.26
C VAL A 61 -7.65 1.87 2.77
N ARG A 62 -6.80 1.09 3.44
CA ARG A 62 -5.49 1.57 3.93
C ARG A 62 -4.56 1.91 2.76
N LEU A 63 -3.64 2.86 2.99
CA LEU A 63 -2.55 3.14 2.06
C LEU A 63 -1.42 2.13 2.29
N VAL A 64 -0.96 1.49 1.22
CA VAL A 64 0.19 0.58 1.21
C VAL A 64 1.22 1.11 0.22
N LYS A 65 2.51 0.93 0.54
CA LYS A 65 3.63 1.36 -0.32
C LYS A 65 4.50 0.16 -0.69
N ILE A 66 4.92 0.09 -1.95
CA ILE A 66 5.83 -0.94 -2.46
C ILE A 66 7.03 -0.25 -3.11
N GLY A 67 8.24 -0.59 -2.66
CA GLY A 67 9.48 0.06 -3.08
C GLY A 67 9.85 1.28 -2.22
N ARG A 68 11.11 1.72 -2.29
CA ARG A 68 11.63 2.87 -1.53
C ARG A 68 11.96 4.11 -2.35
N ALA A 69 12.66 3.95 -3.48
CA ALA A 69 13.16 5.10 -4.27
C ALA A 69 12.02 5.85 -4.95
N HIS A 70 11.14 5.12 -5.62
CA HIS A 70 9.92 5.59 -6.24
C HIS A 70 8.77 4.68 -5.79
N PRO A 71 8.29 4.83 -4.55
CA PRO A 71 7.30 3.93 -3.99
C PRO A 71 6.01 3.99 -4.80
N LEU A 72 5.50 2.83 -5.21
CA LEU A 72 4.14 2.73 -5.67
C LEU A 72 3.21 2.82 -4.46
N GLU A 73 2.36 3.84 -4.44
CA GLU A 73 1.33 4.02 -3.42
C GLU A 73 0.00 3.44 -3.94
N ILE A 74 -0.60 2.50 -3.20
CA ILE A 74 -1.88 1.89 -3.54
C ILE A 74 -2.85 1.94 -2.37
N GLY A 75 -4.15 2.05 -2.66
CA GLY A 75 -5.21 2.13 -1.67
C GLY A 75 -5.62 3.57 -1.35
N ASN A 76 -6.08 3.83 -0.11
CA ASN A 76 -6.60 5.15 0.30
C ASN A 76 -7.71 5.70 -0.62
N GLU A 77 -8.43 4.81 -1.29
CA GLU A 77 -9.56 5.16 -2.14
C GLU A 77 -10.83 5.35 -1.32
N THR A 78 -11.69 6.28 -1.75
CA THR A 78 -12.86 6.73 -0.96
C THR A 78 -14.19 6.61 -1.68
N VAL A 79 -14.19 6.27 -2.97
CA VAL A 79 -15.39 6.23 -3.81
C VAL A 79 -15.41 4.98 -4.69
N MET A 80 -16.61 4.49 -4.99
CA MET A 80 -16.80 3.40 -5.96
C MET A 80 -16.83 3.94 -7.40
N PHE A 81 -17.34 5.16 -7.57
CA PHE A 81 -17.49 5.77 -8.89
C PHE A 81 -16.72 7.09 -9.00
N ARG A 82 -15.93 7.21 -10.07
CA ARG A 82 -15.08 8.39 -10.34
C ARG A 82 -15.81 9.72 -10.61
N HIS A 83 -17.13 9.71 -10.64
CA HIS A 83 -17.94 10.93 -10.79
C HIS A 83 -18.46 11.45 -9.45
N GLU A 84 -18.41 10.62 -8.39
CA GLU A 84 -18.68 11.06 -7.02
C GLU A 84 -17.49 11.86 -6.47
N LYS A 85 -16.27 11.40 -6.81
CA LYS A 85 -14.98 12.05 -6.52
C LYS A 85 -13.91 11.47 -7.46
N THR A 86 -12.64 11.83 -7.27
CA THR A 86 -11.53 11.22 -8.00
C THR A 86 -11.06 9.90 -7.37
N PHE A 87 -10.51 9.02 -8.20
CA PHE A 87 -9.54 8.03 -7.76
C PHE A 87 -8.20 8.73 -7.55
N PHE A 88 -7.49 8.40 -6.48
CA PHE A 88 -6.30 9.14 -6.04
C PHE A 88 -5.01 8.48 -6.51
N HIS A 89 -4.94 7.16 -6.48
CA HIS A 89 -3.74 6.41 -6.82
C HIS A 89 -3.96 5.62 -8.11
N GLN A 90 -3.04 5.77 -9.07
CA GLN A 90 -3.08 5.00 -10.31
C GLN A 90 -2.77 3.53 -10.03
N THR A 91 -3.36 2.63 -10.82
CA THR A 91 -3.09 1.21 -10.74
C THR A 91 -1.63 0.93 -11.08
N GLY A 92 -0.91 0.27 -10.17
CA GLY A 92 0.45 -0.17 -10.44
C GLY A 92 0.52 -1.30 -11.45
N ILE A 93 1.51 -1.24 -12.33
CA ILE A 93 1.80 -2.28 -13.33
C ILE A 93 3.14 -2.93 -13.00
N ALA A 94 3.12 -4.25 -12.79
CA ALA A 94 4.31 -5.05 -12.54
C ALA A 94 4.63 -5.95 -13.73
N LEU A 95 5.90 -6.06 -14.14
CA LEU A 95 6.35 -7.09 -15.08
C LEU A 95 6.77 -8.35 -14.33
N GLN A 96 6.23 -9.51 -14.72
CA GLN A 96 6.70 -10.80 -14.21
C GLN A 96 8.06 -11.19 -14.81
N LEU A 97 9.00 -11.53 -13.93
CA LEU A 97 10.27 -12.18 -14.24
C LEU A 97 10.28 -13.54 -13.54
N ARG A 98 10.63 -14.59 -14.28
CA ARG A 98 10.72 -15.96 -13.73
C ARG A 98 12.18 -16.31 -13.53
N THR A 99 12.53 -16.85 -12.37
CA THR A 99 13.92 -17.22 -12.09
C THR A 99 14.44 -18.33 -13.01
N SER A 100 13.56 -19.13 -13.61
CA SER A 100 13.92 -20.17 -14.58
C SER A 100 14.39 -19.63 -15.94
N GLU A 101 14.18 -18.34 -16.23
CA GLU A 101 14.61 -17.70 -17.47
C GLU A 101 16.12 -17.47 -17.48
N ASP A 102 16.73 -17.50 -18.66
CA ASP A 102 18.16 -17.25 -18.76
C ASP A 102 18.51 -15.77 -18.47
N GLU A 103 19.74 -15.55 -18.03
CA GLU A 103 20.22 -14.24 -17.61
C GLU A 103 20.15 -13.19 -18.74
N GLU A 104 20.39 -13.59 -19.98
CA GLU A 104 20.33 -12.69 -21.15
C GLU A 104 18.89 -12.25 -21.42
N GLN A 105 17.92 -13.17 -21.35
CA GLN A 105 16.49 -12.88 -21.47
C GLN A 105 16.00 -11.99 -20.34
N LEU A 106 16.36 -12.29 -19.09
CA LEU A 106 16.01 -11.47 -17.93
C LEU A 106 16.53 -10.05 -18.08
N LEU A 107 17.81 -9.90 -18.43
CA LEU A 107 18.43 -8.59 -18.65
C LEU A 107 17.77 -7.83 -19.80
N SER A 108 17.43 -8.51 -20.89
CA SER A 108 16.70 -7.91 -22.02
C SER A 108 15.34 -7.36 -21.58
N LYS A 109 14.56 -8.13 -20.81
CA LYS A 109 13.25 -7.70 -20.30
C LYS A 109 13.36 -6.53 -19.34
N ILE A 110 14.32 -6.57 -18.41
CA ILE A 110 14.55 -5.47 -17.46
C ILE A 110 14.87 -4.19 -18.22
N ASN A 111 15.79 -4.25 -19.18
CA ASN A 111 16.18 -3.10 -20.00
C ASN A 111 15.02 -2.59 -20.87
N GLU A 112 14.22 -3.47 -21.46
CA GLU A 112 13.04 -3.08 -22.23
C GLU A 112 12.07 -2.28 -21.36
N ILE A 113 11.78 -2.76 -20.15
CA ILE A 113 10.87 -2.12 -19.21
C ILE A 113 11.41 -0.82 -18.61
N GLU A 114 12.72 -0.71 -18.37
CA GLU A 114 13.33 0.56 -17.94
C GLU A 114 13.26 1.63 -19.03
N ASN A 115 13.39 1.22 -20.29
CA ASN A 115 13.34 2.15 -21.42
C ASN A 115 11.92 2.38 -21.96
N TYR A 116 10.95 1.56 -21.55
CA TYR A 116 9.58 1.68 -21.99
C TYR A 116 8.91 2.91 -21.38
N LYS A 117 8.51 3.83 -22.24
CA LYS A 117 7.72 5.00 -21.89
C LYS A 117 6.77 5.38 -23.01
N VAL A 118 5.55 5.76 -22.62
CA VAL A 118 4.54 6.27 -23.56
C VAL A 118 4.14 7.66 -23.11
N GLU A 119 4.36 8.66 -23.96
CA GLU A 119 3.84 10.01 -23.71
C GLU A 119 2.39 10.10 -24.18
N ARG A 120 1.49 10.48 -23.28
CA ARG A 120 0.07 10.66 -23.58
C ARG A 120 -0.40 12.00 -23.02
N VAL A 121 -0.61 12.98 -23.91
CA VAL A 121 -1.09 14.32 -23.54
C VAL A 121 -0.17 14.98 -22.50
N GLY A 122 1.16 14.84 -22.67
CA GLY A 122 2.17 15.41 -21.77
C GLY A 122 2.42 14.63 -20.47
N GLU A 123 1.72 13.51 -20.25
CA GLU A 123 2.01 12.56 -19.16
C GLU A 123 2.91 11.43 -19.68
N GLU A 124 3.98 11.12 -18.94
CA GLU A 124 4.83 9.96 -19.23
C GLU A 124 4.30 8.73 -18.47
N LEU A 125 3.81 7.74 -19.22
CA LEU A 125 3.35 6.46 -18.69
C LEU A 125 4.50 5.46 -18.71
N LYS A 126 4.76 4.85 -17.56
CA LYS A 126 5.81 3.85 -17.33
C LYS A 126 5.26 2.71 -16.47
N THR A 127 6.00 1.62 -16.37
CA THR A 127 5.73 0.57 -15.39
C THR A 127 6.28 0.93 -14.02
N ASP A 128 5.76 0.27 -12.98
CA ASP A 128 6.02 0.65 -11.59
C ASP A 128 6.90 -0.36 -10.86
N LEU A 129 6.68 -1.66 -11.11
CA LEU A 129 7.22 -2.74 -10.30
C LEU A 129 7.77 -3.91 -11.14
N PHE A 130 8.58 -4.75 -10.49
CA PHE A 130 8.87 -6.11 -10.95
C PHE A 130 8.20 -7.14 -10.04
N PHE A 131 7.63 -8.18 -10.62
CA PHE A 131 7.09 -9.35 -9.92
C PHE A 131 8.03 -10.53 -10.18
N ILE A 132 8.79 -10.95 -9.17
CA ILE A 132 9.82 -11.98 -9.31
C ILE A 132 9.24 -13.29 -8.78
N SER A 133 8.98 -14.23 -9.69
CA SER A 133 8.42 -15.54 -9.39
C SER A 133 9.54 -16.59 -9.39
N HIS A 134 9.76 -17.20 -8.23
CA HIS A 134 10.74 -18.25 -8.05
C HIS A 134 10.13 -19.61 -8.40
N ASP A 135 10.42 -20.06 -9.62
CA ASP A 135 9.93 -21.29 -10.23
C ASP A 135 11.04 -22.32 -10.51
N SER A 136 12.22 -22.11 -9.90
CA SER A 136 13.38 -23.01 -9.99
C SER A 136 13.64 -23.69 -8.65
N GLU A 137 14.25 -24.88 -8.66
CA GLU A 137 14.73 -25.55 -7.44
C GLU A 137 16.06 -24.95 -6.94
N GLU A 138 16.73 -24.13 -7.75
CA GLU A 138 18.02 -23.54 -7.44
C GLU A 138 17.91 -22.19 -6.74
N LYS A 139 18.17 -22.21 -5.43
CA LYS A 139 18.22 -21.03 -4.57
C LYS A 139 19.13 -19.90 -5.07
N ASP A 140 20.30 -20.23 -5.62
CA ASP A 140 21.27 -19.23 -6.07
C ASP A 140 20.72 -18.37 -7.22
N VAL A 141 19.79 -18.92 -8.02
CA VAL A 141 19.20 -18.23 -9.15
C VAL A 141 18.24 -17.13 -8.69
N PHE A 142 17.58 -17.31 -7.54
CA PHE A 142 16.73 -16.28 -6.96
C PHE A 142 17.54 -15.03 -6.58
N LEU A 143 18.62 -15.19 -5.81
CA LEU A 143 19.48 -14.08 -5.42
C LEU A 143 20.16 -13.41 -6.62
N LYS A 144 20.59 -14.18 -7.63
CA LYS A 144 21.13 -13.63 -8.89
C LYS A 144 20.10 -12.78 -9.63
N THR A 145 18.85 -13.22 -9.70
CA THR A 145 17.76 -12.46 -10.34
C THR A 145 17.52 -11.15 -9.60
N LEU A 146 17.49 -11.16 -8.26
CA LEU A 146 17.37 -9.96 -7.45
C LEU A 146 18.54 -8.97 -7.69
N GLN A 147 19.76 -9.49 -7.74
CA GLN A 147 20.96 -8.72 -8.06
C GLN A 147 20.86 -8.07 -9.44
N LEU A 148 20.46 -8.84 -10.45
CA LEU A 148 20.32 -8.35 -11.82
C LEU A 148 19.29 -7.23 -11.91
N VAL A 149 18.13 -7.38 -11.26
CA VAL A 149 17.10 -6.33 -11.23
C VAL A 149 17.62 -5.05 -10.57
N LYS A 150 18.24 -5.14 -9.39
CA LYS A 150 18.71 -3.93 -8.68
C LYS A 150 19.92 -3.26 -9.30
N GLN A 151 20.75 -3.99 -10.05
CA GLN A 151 21.85 -3.39 -10.81
C GLN A 151 21.35 -2.54 -11.98
N ASN A 152 20.16 -2.86 -12.52
CA ASN A 152 19.63 -2.23 -13.72
C ASN A 152 18.37 -1.37 -13.45
N SER A 153 17.78 -1.44 -12.26
CA SER A 153 16.54 -0.74 -11.92
C SER A 153 16.45 -0.31 -10.45
N THR A 154 15.70 0.76 -10.22
CA THR A 154 15.29 1.25 -8.90
C THR A 154 13.80 1.03 -8.60
N LYS A 155 13.08 0.31 -9.46
CA LYS A 155 11.65 0.01 -9.28
C LYS A 155 11.42 -0.91 -8.08
N GLY A 156 10.23 -0.83 -7.49
CA GLY A 156 9.83 -1.71 -6.38
C GLY A 156 9.69 -3.17 -6.83
N ILE A 157 9.80 -4.09 -5.87
CA ILE A 157 9.79 -5.54 -6.15
C ILE A 157 8.67 -6.21 -5.35
N ILE A 158 7.94 -7.09 -6.01
CA ILE A 158 7.05 -8.08 -5.41
C ILE A 158 7.75 -9.44 -5.54
N LEU A 159 7.89 -10.16 -4.43
CA LEU A 159 8.53 -11.47 -4.36
C LEU A 159 7.47 -12.56 -4.26
N ASP A 160 7.55 -13.52 -5.16
CA ASP A 160 6.80 -14.76 -5.14
C ASP A 160 7.82 -15.90 -4.99
N CYS A 161 7.89 -16.48 -3.80
CA CYS A 161 8.86 -17.52 -3.46
C CYS A 161 8.22 -18.51 -2.45
N PRO A 162 7.90 -19.75 -2.88
CA PRO A 162 7.27 -20.73 -2.01
C PRO A 162 8.16 -21.17 -0.83
N ASP A 163 9.48 -21.22 -1.04
CA ASP A 163 10.44 -21.61 -0.01
C ASP A 163 10.75 -20.45 0.94
N LYS A 164 10.39 -20.61 2.23
CA LYS A 164 10.54 -19.58 3.25
C LYS A 164 12.00 -19.28 3.60
N GLU A 165 12.91 -20.24 3.47
CA GLU A 165 14.34 -20.01 3.72
C GLU A 165 14.95 -19.17 2.59
N ILE A 166 14.61 -19.48 1.34
CA ILE A 166 15.05 -18.71 0.16
C ILE A 166 14.46 -17.30 0.20
N LEU A 167 13.16 -17.18 0.50
CA LEU A 167 12.48 -15.89 0.63
C LEU A 167 13.16 -15.01 1.68
N LYS A 168 13.47 -15.57 2.85
CA LYS A 168 14.15 -14.83 3.93
C LYS A 168 15.50 -14.28 3.47
N GLU A 169 16.29 -15.07 2.77
CA GLU A 169 17.59 -14.61 2.25
C GLU A 169 17.44 -13.53 1.18
N GLY A 170 16.43 -13.62 0.31
CA GLY A 170 16.11 -12.55 -0.62
C GLY A 170 15.68 -11.26 0.06
N LEU A 171 14.90 -11.36 1.15
CA LEU A 171 14.49 -10.20 1.96
C LEU A 171 15.66 -9.58 2.74
N ASP A 172 16.55 -10.40 3.31
CA ASP A 172 17.77 -9.95 3.96
C ASP A 172 18.67 -9.18 2.98
N TRP A 173 18.71 -9.62 1.71
CA TRP A 173 19.44 -8.94 0.65
C TRP A 173 18.74 -7.64 0.19
N LEU A 174 17.40 -7.64 0.10
CA LEU A 174 16.55 -6.47 -0.20
C LEU A 174 16.33 -5.56 1.02
N ARG A 175 17.27 -5.53 1.97
CA ARG A 175 17.11 -4.73 3.18
C ARG A 175 16.84 -3.27 2.84
N ASP A 176 15.82 -2.73 3.49
CA ASP A 176 15.34 -1.36 3.31
C ASP A 176 14.80 -1.01 1.92
N GLU A 177 14.46 -1.99 1.07
CA GLU A 177 13.83 -1.74 -0.24
C GLU A 177 12.30 -1.71 -0.18
N GLN A 178 11.71 -2.03 0.98
CA GLN A 178 10.26 -2.14 1.20
C GLN A 178 9.55 -3.00 0.12
N PRO A 179 9.98 -4.26 -0.10
CA PRO A 179 9.34 -5.13 -1.07
C PRO A 179 7.93 -5.52 -0.63
N ALA A 180 7.16 -6.11 -1.53
CA ALA A 180 5.96 -6.87 -1.19
C ALA A 180 6.23 -8.37 -1.31
N ILE A 181 5.59 -9.17 -0.46
CA ILE A 181 5.67 -10.63 -0.48
C ILE A 181 4.32 -11.15 -0.93
N PHE A 182 4.31 -11.90 -2.01
CA PHE A 182 3.15 -12.64 -2.50
C PHE A 182 3.08 -14.00 -1.82
N LEU A 183 1.94 -14.28 -1.19
CA LEU A 183 1.67 -15.55 -0.52
C LEU A 183 0.62 -16.31 -1.32
N GLU A 184 1.02 -17.44 -1.92
CA GLU A 184 0.09 -18.39 -2.54
C GLU A 184 -0.70 -19.21 -1.52
N GLU A 185 -0.16 -19.34 -0.31
CA GLU A 185 -0.75 -20.07 0.80
C GLU A 185 -1.38 -19.13 1.83
N GLU A 186 -2.18 -19.69 2.75
CA GLU A 186 -2.72 -18.95 3.87
C GLU A 186 -1.60 -18.31 4.71
N VAL A 187 -1.86 -17.08 5.16
CA VAL A 187 -0.90 -16.32 5.96
C VAL A 187 -0.70 -16.99 7.32
N THR A 188 0.56 -17.06 7.76
CA THR A 188 0.91 -17.52 9.11
C THR A 188 1.50 -16.40 9.95
N ASP A 189 1.50 -16.55 11.28
CA ASP A 189 2.18 -15.61 12.20
C ASP A 189 3.66 -15.41 11.83
N LYS A 190 4.32 -16.46 11.30
CA LYS A 190 5.71 -16.39 10.85
C LYS A 190 5.88 -15.49 9.64
N ASP A 191 4.92 -15.48 8.71
CA ASP A 191 4.94 -14.58 7.55
C ASP A 191 4.77 -13.12 7.97
N ILE A 192 3.88 -12.88 8.94
CA ILE A 192 3.66 -11.56 9.52
C ILE A 192 4.93 -11.06 10.24
N GLU A 193 5.58 -11.91 11.03
CA GLU A 193 6.85 -11.58 11.68
C GLU A 193 7.96 -11.32 10.66
N LEU A 194 8.08 -12.17 9.64
CA LEU A 194 9.07 -12.02 8.57
C LEU A 194 8.90 -10.68 7.84
N ALA A 195 7.67 -10.34 7.46
CA ALA A 195 7.35 -9.09 6.78
C ALA A 195 7.64 -7.87 7.67
N LYS A 196 7.25 -7.91 8.95
CA LYS A 196 7.55 -6.85 9.92
C LYS A 196 9.06 -6.62 10.08
N ASN A 197 9.84 -7.69 10.18
CA ASN A 197 11.29 -7.61 10.37
C ASN A 197 12.02 -6.97 9.17
N HIS A 198 11.42 -7.05 7.98
CA HIS A 198 11.97 -6.50 6.73
C HIS A 198 11.24 -5.26 6.21
N ASN A 199 10.27 -4.74 6.97
CA ASN A 199 9.40 -3.63 6.56
C ASN A 199 8.76 -3.86 5.17
N ALA A 200 8.34 -5.10 4.93
CA ALA A 200 7.73 -5.56 3.69
C ALA A 200 6.20 -5.59 3.80
N SER A 201 5.53 -5.39 2.67
CA SER A 201 4.07 -5.55 2.56
C SER A 201 3.71 -7.02 2.28
N LEU A 202 2.55 -7.48 2.72
CA LEU A 202 2.03 -8.81 2.40
C LEU A 202 0.88 -8.73 1.40
N VAL A 203 0.92 -9.57 0.36
CA VAL A 203 -0.19 -9.81 -0.57
C VAL A 203 -0.78 -11.17 -0.21
N LEU A 204 -2.01 -11.14 0.29
CA LEU A 204 -2.74 -12.33 0.75
C LEU A 204 -3.58 -12.89 -0.41
N THR A 205 -3.61 -14.22 -0.52
CA THR A 205 -4.51 -14.91 -1.45
C THR A 205 -5.41 -15.87 -0.69
N ALA A 206 -6.61 -16.08 -1.23
CA ALA A 206 -7.58 -17.03 -0.69
C ALA A 206 -8.56 -17.44 -1.79
N HIS A 207 -9.24 -18.58 -1.61
CA HIS A 207 -10.23 -19.08 -2.57
C HIS A 207 -11.61 -18.42 -2.44
N SER A 208 -11.86 -17.68 -1.36
CA SER A 208 -13.12 -16.96 -1.12
C SER A 208 -12.92 -15.69 -0.30
N PHE A 209 -13.92 -14.79 -0.31
CA PHE A 209 -13.90 -13.61 0.56
C PHE A 209 -14.00 -13.96 2.05
N ASP A 210 -14.68 -15.07 2.39
CA ASP A 210 -14.81 -15.50 3.78
C ASP A 210 -13.49 -16.03 4.34
N ASP A 211 -12.70 -16.69 3.49
CA ASP A 211 -11.37 -17.17 3.87
C ASP A 211 -10.39 -15.99 3.96
N LEU A 212 -10.46 -15.03 3.02
CA LEU A 212 -9.62 -13.83 3.05
C LEU A 212 -9.92 -12.92 4.25
N ALA A 213 -11.18 -12.91 4.73
CA ALA A 213 -11.60 -12.09 5.87
C ALA A 213 -11.16 -12.66 7.22
N ARG A 214 -10.61 -13.89 7.26
CA ARG A 214 -10.07 -14.52 8.47
C ARG A 214 -8.57 -14.24 8.53
N PRO A 215 -8.11 -13.30 9.37
CA PRO A 215 -6.69 -13.08 9.58
C PRO A 215 -6.06 -14.25 10.34
#